data_AF-A0A957IX27-F1
#
_entry.id   AF-A0A957IX27-F1
#
_cell.length_a   1.000
_cell.length_b   1.000
_cell.length_c   1.000
_cell.angle_alpha   90.00
_cell.angle_beta   90.00
_cell.angle_gamma   90.00
#
_symmetry.space_group_name_H-M   'P 1'
#
loop_
_entity.id
_entity.type
_entity.pdbx_description
1 polymer ?
#
loop_
_entity_poly.entity_id
_entity_poly.type
_entity_poly.pdbx_seq_one_letter_code
_entity_poly.pdbx_strand_id
1 'polypeptide(L)' 'MKTPAGLECRFYYENFHRGREDQECRLIQGNPNSPAWRPQDCHNCPVPGILQANSSPNLVLEATVKSG' A
#
# COMPACT_ATOMS: atom_id res chain seq x y z
N MET A 1 -5.57 3.34 7.31
CA MET A 1 -4.42 4.20 7.65
C MET A 1 -4.15 5.08 6.44
N LYS A 2 -3.69 6.30 6.67
CA LYS A 2 -3.29 7.21 5.59
C LYS A 2 -1.91 6.83 5.08
N THR A 3 -1.80 6.64 3.77
CA THR A 3 -0.53 6.43 3.06
C THR A 3 0.33 7.70 3.06
N PRO A 4 1.62 7.62 2.67
CA PRO A 4 2.46 8.81 2.44
C PRO A 4 1.88 9.78 1.40
N ALA A 5 1.04 9.29 0.49
CA ALA A 5 0.28 10.11 -0.46
C ALA A 5 -0.99 10.76 0.13
N GLY A 6 -1.28 10.56 1.42
CA GLY A 6 -2.42 11.15 2.12
C GLY A 6 -3.77 10.43 1.93
N LEU A 7 -3.78 9.32 1.17
CA LEU A 7 -4.99 8.55 0.88
C LEU A 7 -5.15 7.37 1.84
N GLU A 8 -6.39 7.05 2.23
CA GLU A 8 -6.69 5.85 3.02
C GLU A 8 -6.45 4.59 2.18
N CYS A 9 -5.65 3.66 2.71
CA CYS A 9 -5.44 2.36 2.12
C CYS A 9 -5.41 1.29 3.21
N ARG A 10 -6.20 0.21 3.05
CA ARG A 10 -6.24 -0.89 4.03
C ARG A 10 -4.98 -1.77 4.02
N PHE A 11 -4.18 -1.69 2.96
CA PHE A 11 -2.95 -2.47 2.82
C PHE A 11 -1.72 -1.73 3.33
N TYR A 12 -1.83 -0.44 3.64
CA TYR A 12 -0.74 0.34 4.18
C TYR A 12 -0.71 0.24 5.70
N TYR A 13 0.49 0.07 6.25
CA TYR A 13 0.75 0.09 7.68
C TYR A 13 1.99 0.93 7.97
N GLU A 14 1.94 1.68 9.07
CA GLU A 14 3.09 2.41 9.59
C GLU A 14 3.14 2.33 11.12
N ASN A 15 4.36 2.34 11.66
CA ASN A 15 4.62 2.39 13.09
C ASN A 15 5.82 3.29 13.38
N PHE A 16 5.53 4.49 13.85
CA PHE A 16 6.52 5.47 14.30
C PHE A 16 6.72 5.51 15.82
N HIS A 17 6.22 4.51 16.55
CA HIS A 17 6.25 4.54 18.01
C HIS A 17 7.67 4.33 18.54
N ARG A 18 8.12 5.26 19.41
CA ARG A 18 9.42 5.20 20.12
C ARG A 18 10.65 5.07 19.20
N GLY A 19 10.70 5.86 18.13
CA GLY A 19 11.85 5.90 17.22
C GLY A 19 11.90 4.74 16.21
N ARG A 20 10.79 3.99 16.06
CA ARG A 20 10.59 3.11 14.91
C ARG A 20 10.27 3.96 13.68
N GLU A 21 10.60 3.43 12.52
CA GLU A 21 10.26 4.02 11.20
C GLU A 21 9.72 2.94 10.27
N ASP A 22 8.94 2.01 10.83
CA ASP A 22 8.43 0.87 10.08
C ASP A 22 7.30 1.35 9.17
N GLN A 23 7.45 1.14 7.87
CA GLN A 23 6.41 1.38 6.87
C GLN A 23 6.29 0.18 5.94
N GLU A 24 5.07 -0.22 5.63
CA GLU A 24 4.80 -1.46 4.91
C GLU A 24 3.64 -1.30 3.94
N CYS A 25 3.77 -1.93 2.77
CA CYS A 25 2.66 -2.24 1.89
C CYS A 25 2.39 -3.74 1.91
N ARG A 26 1.40 -4.16 2.71
CA ARG A 26 1.05 -5.57 2.89
C ARG A 26 0.53 -6.25 1.62
N LEU A 27 0.02 -5.46 0.67
CA LEU A 27 -0.37 -5.96 -0.66
C LEU A 27 0.86 -6.44 -1.44
N ILE A 28 1.96 -5.68 -1.42
CA ILE A 28 3.19 -6.04 -2.13
C ILE A 28 3.97 -7.10 -1.37
N GLN A 29 3.99 -7.06 -0.03
CA GLN A 29 4.58 -8.14 0.77
C GLN A 29 3.94 -9.51 0.50
N GLY A 30 2.65 -9.53 0.16
CA GLY A 30 1.94 -10.74 -0.25
C GLY A 30 2.33 -11.27 -1.63
N ASN A 31 3.09 -10.51 -2.43
CA ASN A 31 3.56 -10.90 -3.75
C ASN A 31 5.10 -11.00 -3.77
N PRO A 32 5.67 -12.20 -3.54
CA PRO A 32 7.13 -12.39 -3.51
C PRO A 32 7.81 -12.15 -4.87
N ASN A 33 7.05 -12.11 -5.97
CA ASN A 33 7.57 -11.83 -7.31
C ASN A 33 7.61 -10.32 -7.62
N SER A 34 7.07 -9.47 -6.74
CA SER A 34 7.14 -8.03 -6.91
C SER A 34 8.49 -7.48 -6.46
N PRO A 35 9.02 -6.44 -7.15
CA PRO A 35 10.05 -5.60 -6.58
C PRO A 35 9.63 -5.03 -5.22
N ALA A 36 10.63 -4.70 -4.41
CA ALA A 36 10.42 -4.10 -3.10
C ALA A 36 9.65 -2.79 -3.22
N TRP A 37 8.64 -2.64 -2.38
CA TRP A 37 7.87 -1.40 -2.24
C TRP A 37 8.66 -0.34 -1.48
N ARG A 38 8.46 0.92 -1.84
CA ARG A 38 8.96 2.11 -1.14
C ARG A 38 7.81 3.08 -0.86
N PRO A 39 7.90 3.92 0.19
CA PRO A 39 6.89 4.94 0.49
C PRO A 39 6.49 5.81 -0.70
N GLN A 40 7.44 6.15 -1.58
CA GLN A 40 7.19 7.00 -2.74
C GLN A 40 6.26 6.34 -3.78
N ASP A 41 6.19 5.00 -3.83
CA ASP A 41 5.34 4.29 -4.78
C ASP A 41 3.85 4.56 -4.50
N CYS A 42 3.49 4.98 -3.28
CA CYS A 42 2.12 5.36 -2.94
C CYS A 42 1.60 6.56 -3.73
N HIS A 43 2.45 7.47 -4.19
CA HIS A 43 2.02 8.66 -4.93
C HIS A 43 1.43 8.34 -6.32
N ASN A 44 1.83 7.21 -6.90
CA ASN A 44 1.34 6.74 -8.20
C ASN A 44 0.48 5.47 -8.07
N CYS A 45 0.14 5.06 -6.85
CA CYS A 45 -0.57 3.81 -6.59
C CYS A 45 -2.08 3.97 -6.85
N PRO A 46 -2.69 3.17 -7.74
CA PRO A 46 -4.13 3.27 -8.03
C PRO A 46 -5.01 2.59 -6.97
N VAL A 47 -4.42 1.79 -6.07
CA VAL A 47 -5.14 0.94 -5.11
C VAL A 47 -6.12 1.71 -4.21
N PRO A 48 -5.76 2.88 -3.61
CA PRO A 48 -6.71 3.64 -2.81
C PRO A 48 -7.97 4.01 -3.59
N GLY A 49 -7.83 4.41 -4.86
CA GLY A 49 -8.97 4.72 -5.73
C GLY A 49 -9.85 3.50 -6.03
N ILE A 50 -9.23 2.35 -6.32
CA ILE A 50 -9.95 1.08 -6.54
C ILE A 50 -10.75 0.67 -5.29
N LEU A 51 -10.14 0.81 -4.10
CA LEU A 51 -10.78 0.51 -2.82
C LEU A 51 -11.95 1.45 -2.53
N GLN A 52 -11.82 2.75 -2.82
CA GLN A 52 -12.90 3.71 -2.62
C GLN A 52 -14.07 3.47 -3.57
N ALA A 53 -13.77 3.12 -4.83
CA ALA A 53 -14.79 2.79 -5.83
C ALA A 53 -15.50 1.46 -5.53
N ASN A 54 -14.90 0.58 -4.74
CA ASN A 54 -15.43 -0.74 -4.40
C ASN A 54 -15.57 -0.89 -2.88
N SER A 55 -16.78 -0.69 -2.36
CA SER A 55 -17.08 -0.86 -0.93
C SER A 55 -17.18 -2.32 -0.46
N SER A 56 -16.76 -3.28 -1.29
CA SER A 56 -16.82 -4.70 -0.93
C SER A 56 -15.70 -5.07 0.05
N PRO A 57 -16.01 -5.58 1.26
CA PRO A 57 -14.99 -6.04 2.19
C PRO A 57 -14.21 -7.25 1.65
N ASN A 58 -14.84 -8.03 0.77
CA ASN A 58 -14.31 -9.27 0.21
C ASN A 58 -13.51 -9.08 -1.09
N LEU A 59 -13.28 -7.84 -1.52
CA LEU A 59 -12.43 -7.57 -2.68
C LEU A 59 -11.04 -8.17 -2.44
N VAL A 60 -10.54 -8.95 -3.39
CA VAL A 60 -9.17 -9.48 -3.37
C VAL A 60 -8.37 -8.76 -4.44
N LEU A 61 -7.18 -8.27 -4.09
CA LEU A 61 -6.27 -7.60 -5.02
C LEU A 61 -4.90 -8.27 -4.94
N GLU A 62 -4.22 -8.30 -6.08
CA GLU A 62 -2.80 -8.55 -6.22
C GLU A 62 -2.18 -7.37 -6.96
N ALA A 63 -0.94 -7.00 -6.63
CA ALA A 63 -0.23 -5.93 -7.31
C ALA A 63 1.27 -6.24 -7.41
N THR A 64 1.90 -5.61 -8.41
CA THR A 64 3.35 -5.66 -8.63
C THR A 64 3.85 -4.23 -8.84
N VAL A 65 4.92 -3.86 -8.13
CA VAL A 65 5.61 -2.58 -8.37
C VAL A 65 6.32 -2.66 -9.72
N LYS A 66 6.16 -1.63 -10.56
CA LYS A 66 6.91 -1.51 -11.82
C LYS A 66 7.83 -0.30 -11.74
N SER A 67 9.08 -0.49 -12.18
CA SER A 67 10.00 0.62 -12.46
C SER A 67 9.41 1.42 -13.63
N GLY A 68 9.21 2.72 -13.43
CA GLY A 68 8.94 3.68 -14.50
C GLY A 68 10.24 4.15 -15.13
#